data_AF-A0A060YBT1-F1
#
_entry.id   AF-A0A060YBT1-F1
#
_cell.length_a   1.000
_cell.length_b   1.000
_cell.length_c   1.000
_cell.angle_alpha   90.00
_cell.angle_beta   90.00
_cell.angle_gamma   90.00
#
_symmetry.space_group_name_H-M   'P 1'
#
loop_
_entity.id
_entity.type
_entity.pdbx_description
1 polymer ?
#
loop_
_entity_poly.entity_id
_entity_poly.type
_entity_poly.pdbx_seq_one_letter_code
_entity_poly.pdbx_strand_id
1 'polypeptide(L)'
;MGHEELKEIGINAYGHRHKLVKGVERLLRGQQGANPYLTFHCASQGTVLIDLATDDKEFQSVEEELQSTIREHRDGGNAGGVFSRYNILKIQKVVNKKLRERYSHRQKEIADENHNHHNERMLFHGSPFINAIIHKGFDERHAYIGGMFGAGIYFAENSSKSNQYVYGIGGGTGCPTHKDRSCYLCHRQMLFCRVTLGKSFLQFSAMKMAHAPPGHHSVIGRPSVNGLAYAEYVIYRGEQAYPEYLITYQILKPESTPSPTAGAEQKT
;
A
#
# COMPACT_ATOMS: atom_id res chain seq x y z
N MET A 1 -6.82 21.03 -23.67
CA MET A 1 -7.69 20.14 -24.48
C MET A 1 -8.94 19.85 -23.67
N GLY A 2 -10.10 20.22 -24.19
CA GLY A 2 -11.39 20.11 -23.49
C GLY A 2 -11.98 18.70 -23.51
N HIS A 3 -13.01 18.47 -22.69
CA HIS A 3 -13.75 17.19 -22.64
C HIS A 3 -14.36 16.80 -24.00
N GLU A 4 -14.84 17.78 -24.77
CA GLU A 4 -15.41 17.55 -26.10
C GLU A 4 -14.34 17.13 -27.12
N GLU A 5 -13.17 17.79 -27.10
CA GLU A 5 -12.05 17.49 -28.01
C GLU A 5 -11.48 16.07 -27.80
N LEU A 6 -11.48 15.58 -26.56
CA LEU A 6 -10.99 14.23 -26.23
C LEU A 6 -11.97 13.12 -26.62
N LYS A 7 -13.27 13.44 -26.71
CA LYS A 7 -14.33 12.50 -27.11
C LYS A 7 -14.32 12.27 -28.63
N GLU A 8 -13.97 13.30 -29.40
CA GLU A 8 -13.81 13.21 -30.86
C GLU A 8 -12.63 12.32 -31.29
N ILE A 9 -11.62 12.17 -30.42
CA ILE A 9 -10.42 11.34 -30.65
C ILE A 9 -10.61 9.90 -30.13
N GLY A 10 -11.81 9.52 -29.67
CA GLY A 10 -12.15 8.14 -29.29
C GLY A 10 -11.61 7.69 -27.92
N ILE A 11 -11.15 8.60 -27.07
CA ILE A 11 -10.58 8.26 -25.75
C ILE A 11 -11.71 8.14 -24.71
N ASN A 12 -12.23 6.92 -24.52
CA ASN A 12 -13.33 6.62 -23.58
C ASN A 12 -12.94 6.64 -22.09
N ALA A 13 -11.64 6.68 -21.76
CA ALA A 13 -11.14 6.60 -20.37
C ALA A 13 -11.54 7.80 -19.49
N TYR A 14 -11.80 8.97 -20.09
CA TYR A 14 -12.13 10.19 -19.34
C TYR A 14 -13.61 10.27 -18.94
N GLY A 15 -14.51 9.61 -19.68
CA GLY A 15 -15.97 9.69 -19.46
C GLY A 15 -16.43 9.10 -18.11
N HIS A 16 -15.76 8.06 -17.61
CA HIS A 16 -16.08 7.49 -16.29
C HIS A 16 -15.52 8.32 -15.13
N ARG A 17 -14.30 8.86 -15.27
CA ARG A 17 -13.68 9.75 -14.28
C ARG A 17 -14.50 11.04 -14.09
N HIS A 18 -14.99 11.64 -15.18
CA HIS A 18 -15.80 12.86 -15.11
C HIS A 18 -17.18 12.64 -14.46
N LYS A 19 -17.82 11.49 -14.71
CA LYS A 19 -19.10 11.13 -14.08
C LYS A 19 -18.98 10.91 -12.56
N LEU A 20 -17.87 10.30 -12.10
CA LEU A 20 -17.59 10.13 -10.68
C LEU A 20 -17.38 11.46 -9.96
N VAL A 21 -16.61 12.37 -10.54
CA VAL A 21 -16.36 13.71 -9.96
C VAL A 21 -17.66 14.53 -9.87
N LYS A 22 -18.48 14.55 -10.94
CA LYS A 22 -19.78 15.23 -10.91
C LYS A 22 -20.80 14.60 -9.96
N GLY A 23 -20.75 13.27 -9.77
CA GLY A 23 -21.57 12.57 -8.80
C GLY A 23 -21.24 12.98 -7.36
N VAL A 24 -19.95 13.13 -7.06
CA VAL A 24 -19.46 13.61 -5.77
C VAL A 24 -19.81 15.08 -5.54
N GLU A 25 -19.68 15.95 -6.55
CA GLU A 25 -20.07 17.36 -6.42
C GLU A 25 -21.57 17.59 -6.21
N ARG A 26 -22.43 16.77 -6.84
CA ARG A 26 -23.89 16.83 -6.61
C ARG A 26 -24.29 16.40 -5.20
N LEU A 27 -23.62 15.40 -4.63
CA LEU A 27 -23.85 14.98 -3.24
C LEU A 27 -23.45 16.07 -2.24
N LEU A 28 -22.41 16.85 -2.54
CA LEU A 28 -21.94 17.94 -1.70
C LEU A 28 -22.82 19.20 -1.77
N ARG A 29 -23.52 19.45 -2.89
CA ARG A 29 -24.42 20.62 -3.04
C ARG A 29 -25.86 20.37 -2.56
N GLY A 30 -26.24 19.13 -2.26
CA GLY A 30 -27.63 18.76 -1.92
C GLY A 30 -28.03 18.87 -0.44
N GLN A 31 -27.14 19.23 0.48
CA GLN A 31 -27.48 19.37 1.91
C GLN A 31 -27.96 20.79 2.26
N GLN A 32 -29.13 21.16 1.76
CA GLN A 32 -29.97 22.21 2.37
C GLN A 32 -31.35 21.61 2.62
N GLY A 33 -31.56 21.09 3.83
CA GLY A 33 -32.80 20.40 4.22
C GLY A 33 -32.57 19.53 5.44
N ALA A 34 -32.35 20.17 6.60
CA ALA A 34 -32.09 19.49 7.86
C ALA A 34 -33.36 18.80 8.40
N ASN A 35 -33.22 17.54 8.81
CA ASN A 35 -34.16 16.84 9.68
C ASN A 35 -33.58 16.89 11.11
N PRO A 36 -34.24 17.52 12.11
CA PRO A 36 -33.65 17.79 13.43
C PRO A 36 -33.39 16.56 14.31
N TYR A 37 -33.72 15.35 13.84
CA TYR A 37 -33.45 14.08 14.54
C TYR A 37 -32.23 13.30 14.02
N LEU A 38 -31.52 13.79 13.00
CA LEU A 38 -30.33 13.14 12.43
C LEU A 38 -29.07 14.00 12.50
N THR A 39 -28.93 14.82 13.54
CA THR A 39 -27.65 15.45 13.87
C THR A 39 -26.69 14.36 14.37
N PHE A 40 -26.07 13.66 13.42
CA PHE A 40 -24.86 12.88 13.69
C PHE A 40 -23.80 13.86 14.19
N HIS A 41 -23.59 13.86 15.50
CA HIS A 41 -22.43 14.44 16.16
C HIS A 41 -21.16 13.72 15.67
N CYS A 42 -20.70 14.03 14.45
CA CYS A 42 -19.50 13.46 13.85
C CYS A 42 -18.26 14.27 14.25
N ALA A 43 -18.00 14.33 15.56
CA ALA A 43 -16.79 14.91 16.12
C ALA A 43 -15.97 13.88 16.94
N SER A 44 -16.45 12.63 17.08
CA SER A 44 -15.83 11.61 17.94
C SER A 44 -15.60 10.23 17.31
N GLN A 45 -15.91 10.02 16.03
CA GLN A 45 -15.72 8.69 15.43
C GLN A 45 -14.25 8.45 15.08
N GLY A 46 -13.64 7.49 15.79
CA GLY A 46 -12.32 6.94 15.45
C GLY A 46 -12.32 6.21 14.12
N THR A 47 -11.33 5.33 13.90
CA THR A 47 -11.26 4.56 12.65
C THR A 47 -12.41 3.57 12.54
N VAL A 48 -13.09 3.60 11.40
CA VAL A 48 -14.09 2.61 10.98
C VAL A 48 -13.49 1.77 9.85
N LEU A 49 -13.70 0.45 9.90
CA LEU A 49 -13.31 -0.48 8.85
C LEU A 49 -14.56 -0.94 8.11
N ILE A 50 -14.60 -0.74 6.80
CA ILE A 50 -15.72 -1.14 5.94
C ILE A 50 -15.27 -2.32 5.10
N ASP A 51 -15.88 -3.49 5.31
CA ASP A 51 -15.62 -4.68 4.51
C ASP A 51 -16.07 -4.44 3.06
N LEU A 52 -15.18 -4.68 2.10
CA LEU A 52 -15.51 -4.64 0.67
C LEU A 52 -16.02 -6.02 0.25
N ALA A 53 -17.12 -6.04 -0.51
CA ALA A 53 -17.65 -7.27 -1.09
C ALA A 53 -16.73 -7.77 -2.22
N THR A 54 -16.60 -9.09 -2.38
CA THR A 54 -15.68 -9.70 -3.36
C THR A 54 -16.07 -9.44 -4.82
N ASP A 55 -17.33 -9.13 -5.07
CA ASP A 55 -17.88 -8.74 -6.37
C ASP A 55 -17.79 -7.22 -6.63
N ASP A 56 -17.35 -6.43 -5.64
CA ASP A 56 -17.06 -5.01 -5.81
C ASP A 56 -15.80 -4.82 -6.68
N LYS A 57 -15.87 -3.89 -7.63
CA LYS A 57 -14.73 -3.52 -8.47
C LYS A 57 -13.56 -2.98 -7.66
N GLU A 58 -13.84 -2.27 -6.56
CA GLU A 58 -12.81 -1.75 -5.66
C GLU A 58 -12.04 -2.90 -4.98
N PHE A 59 -12.74 -3.96 -4.55
CA PHE A 59 -12.11 -5.18 -4.04
C PHE A 59 -11.22 -5.83 -5.11
N GLN A 60 -11.78 -6.08 -6.29
CA GLN A 60 -11.09 -6.76 -7.39
C GLN A 60 -9.82 -6.03 -7.84
N SER A 61 -9.86 -4.70 -7.90
CA SER A 61 -8.69 -3.89 -8.26
C SER A 61 -7.57 -3.98 -7.21
N VAL A 62 -7.92 -3.98 -5.91
CA VAL A 62 -6.92 -4.14 -4.84
C VAL A 62 -6.35 -5.56 -4.83
N GLU A 63 -7.18 -6.57 -5.06
CA GLU A 63 -6.72 -7.96 -5.20
C GLU A 63 -5.78 -8.13 -6.40
N GLU A 64 -6.14 -7.59 -7.56
CA GLU A 64 -5.33 -7.68 -8.78
C GLU A 64 -3.96 -7.04 -8.58
N GLU A 65 -3.89 -5.84 -8.01
CA GLU A 65 -2.62 -5.18 -7.69
C GLU A 65 -1.81 -5.99 -6.68
N LEU A 66 -2.45 -6.56 -5.66
CA LEU A 66 -1.77 -7.37 -4.65
C LEU A 66 -1.12 -8.61 -5.29
N GLN A 67 -1.85 -9.33 -6.16
CA GLN A 67 -1.38 -10.57 -6.78
C GLN A 67 -0.35 -10.30 -7.89
N SER A 68 -0.61 -9.34 -8.79
CA SER A 68 0.23 -9.07 -9.96
C SER A 68 1.61 -8.50 -9.60
N THR A 69 1.76 -7.95 -8.40
CA THR A 69 3.01 -7.34 -7.93
C THR A 69 3.87 -8.27 -7.06
N ILE A 70 3.51 -9.55 -6.94
CA ILE A 70 4.35 -10.58 -6.32
C ILE A 70 5.63 -10.78 -7.15
N ARG A 71 6.76 -10.82 -6.46
CA ARG A 71 8.09 -11.11 -7.03
C ARG A 71 8.87 -12.06 -6.14
N GLU A 72 9.75 -12.86 -6.74
CA GLU A 72 10.72 -13.68 -6.03
C GLU A 72 11.79 -12.82 -5.35
N HIS A 73 12.20 -13.17 -4.13
CA HIS A 73 13.17 -12.38 -3.38
C HIS A 73 14.54 -13.06 -3.35
N ARG A 74 15.60 -12.24 -3.36
CA ARG A 74 17.01 -12.70 -3.35
C ARG A 74 17.36 -13.55 -2.12
N ASP A 75 16.58 -13.44 -1.04
CA ASP A 75 16.76 -14.20 0.19
C ASP A 75 16.11 -15.60 0.15
N GLY A 76 15.65 -16.04 -1.02
CA GLY A 76 15.01 -17.36 -1.21
C GLY A 76 13.72 -17.52 -0.40
N GLY A 77 13.06 -16.41 -0.02
CA GLY A 77 11.87 -16.43 0.82
C GLY A 77 12.15 -16.50 2.32
N ASN A 78 13.40 -16.30 2.78
CA ASN A 78 13.73 -16.35 4.20
C ASN A 78 12.92 -15.34 5.05
N ALA A 79 12.78 -14.09 4.62
CA ALA A 79 12.05 -13.07 5.38
C ALA A 79 10.52 -13.18 5.22
N GLY A 80 10.04 -13.39 4.00
CA GLY A 80 8.61 -13.32 3.66
C GLY A 80 7.87 -14.66 3.60
N GLY A 81 8.60 -15.76 3.52
CA GLY A 81 8.10 -17.07 3.13
C GLY A 81 8.21 -17.34 1.62
N VAL A 82 8.01 -18.60 1.23
CA VAL A 82 8.04 -19.06 -0.17
C VAL A 82 6.61 -19.19 -0.68
N PHE A 83 6.23 -18.40 -1.69
CA PHE A 83 4.88 -18.40 -2.25
C PHE A 83 4.86 -17.72 -3.62
N SER A 84 3.85 -18.04 -4.43
CA SER A 84 3.59 -17.39 -5.73
C SER A 84 2.23 -16.72 -5.81
N ARG A 85 1.38 -16.89 -4.79
CA ARG A 85 0.02 -16.34 -4.73
C ARG A 85 -0.40 -16.12 -3.27
N TYR A 86 -1.30 -15.16 -3.03
CA TYR A 86 -1.99 -15.01 -1.76
C TYR A 86 -3.39 -15.66 -1.79
N ASN A 87 -3.85 -16.10 -0.63
CA ASN A 87 -5.26 -16.32 -0.35
C ASN A 87 -5.80 -15.06 0.34
N ILE A 88 -6.60 -14.25 -0.36
CA ILE A 88 -7.18 -13.02 0.20
C ILE A 88 -8.42 -13.41 1.00
N LEU A 89 -8.41 -13.10 2.29
CA LEU A 89 -9.52 -13.42 3.19
C LEU A 89 -10.49 -12.25 3.33
N LYS A 90 -9.95 -11.03 3.34
CA LYS A 90 -10.72 -9.81 3.53
C LYS A 90 -9.95 -8.58 3.05
N ILE A 91 -10.65 -7.65 2.42
CA ILE A 91 -10.16 -6.29 2.16
C ILE A 91 -11.14 -5.33 2.84
N GLN A 92 -10.60 -4.46 3.69
CA GLN A 92 -11.39 -3.45 4.40
C GLN A 92 -10.90 -2.06 4.02
N LYS A 93 -11.82 -1.17 3.67
CA LYS A 93 -11.53 0.25 3.50
C LYS A 93 -11.43 0.91 4.86
N VAL A 94 -10.33 1.61 5.10
CA VAL A 94 -10.09 2.32 6.35
C VAL A 94 -10.69 3.71 6.22
N VAL A 95 -11.63 4.04 7.10
CA VAL A 95 -12.29 5.35 7.14
C VAL A 95 -11.95 6.03 8.46
N ASN A 96 -11.10 7.06 8.37
CA ASN A 96 -10.80 7.93 9.50
C ASN A 96 -10.75 9.39 9.01
N LYS A 97 -11.76 10.18 9.39
CA LYS A 97 -11.93 11.56 8.93
C LYS A 97 -10.73 12.44 9.29
N LYS A 98 -10.25 12.37 10.54
CA LYS A 98 -9.13 13.19 11.01
C LYS A 98 -7.82 12.86 10.29
N LEU A 99 -7.55 11.58 10.04
CA LEU A 99 -6.38 11.16 9.26
C LEU A 99 -6.50 11.58 7.80
N ARG A 100 -7.71 11.48 7.23
CA ARG A 100 -7.98 11.90 5.85
C ARG A 100 -7.78 13.40 5.66
N GLU A 101 -8.25 14.21 6.60
CA GLU A 101 -8.05 15.67 6.59
C GLU A 101 -6.57 16.05 6.69
N ARG A 102 -5.80 15.43 7.60
CA ARG A 102 -4.35 15.63 7.69
C ARG A 102 -3.64 15.29 6.38
N TYR A 103 -3.99 14.15 5.79
CA TYR A 103 -3.46 13.69 4.51
C TYR A 103 -3.76 14.68 3.38
N SER A 104 -5.04 15.05 3.22
CA SER A 104 -5.47 15.98 2.16
C SER A 104 -4.86 17.37 2.32
N HIS A 105 -4.66 17.84 3.56
CA HIS A 105 -3.96 19.10 3.82
C HIS A 105 -2.51 19.05 3.33
N ARG A 106 -1.74 18.03 3.74
CA ARG A 106 -0.33 17.90 3.31
C ARG A 106 -0.22 17.66 1.80
N GLN A 107 -1.16 16.92 1.22
CA GLN A 107 -1.21 16.71 -0.22
C GLN A 107 -1.32 18.03 -0.99
N LYS A 108 -2.16 18.95 -0.51
CA LYS A 108 -2.31 20.28 -1.11
C LYS A 108 -1.03 21.11 -0.98
N GLU A 109 -0.42 21.16 0.20
CA GLU A 109 0.87 21.85 0.40
C GLU A 109 1.94 21.36 -0.59
N ILE A 110 2.08 20.04 -0.74
CA ILE A 110 3.05 19.44 -1.67
C ILE A 110 2.71 19.75 -3.12
N ALA A 111 1.42 19.81 -3.49
CA ALA A 111 1.02 20.23 -4.82
C ALA A 111 1.47 21.67 -5.10
N ASP A 112 1.19 22.58 -4.17
CA ASP A 112 1.54 24.00 -4.28
C ASP A 112 3.08 24.18 -4.36
N GLU A 113 3.83 23.41 -3.58
CA GLU A 113 5.31 23.36 -3.59
C GLU A 113 5.90 22.73 -4.87
N ASN A 114 5.11 21.95 -5.64
CA ASN A 114 5.57 21.15 -6.77
C ASN A 114 4.76 21.41 -8.05
N HIS A 115 4.53 22.67 -8.40
CA HIS A 115 3.90 23.07 -9.67
C HIS A 115 2.50 22.45 -9.89
N ASN A 116 1.69 22.38 -8.82
CA ASN A 116 0.38 21.74 -8.78
C ASN A 116 0.40 20.21 -9.00
N HIS A 117 1.54 19.55 -8.78
CA HIS A 117 1.69 18.10 -8.91
C HIS A 117 2.05 17.44 -7.57
N HIS A 118 1.07 16.88 -6.87
CA HIS A 118 1.32 16.15 -5.63
C HIS A 118 1.93 14.74 -5.85
N ASN A 119 1.87 14.17 -7.06
CA ASN A 119 2.46 12.87 -7.40
C ASN A 119 2.03 11.76 -6.40
N GLU A 120 0.71 11.55 -6.27
CA GLU A 120 0.17 10.48 -5.43
C GLU A 120 0.37 9.12 -6.10
N ARG A 121 0.77 8.12 -5.31
CA ARG A 121 0.80 6.71 -5.72
C ARG A 121 0.12 5.83 -4.69
N MET A 122 -0.43 4.72 -5.16
CA MET A 122 -0.85 3.62 -4.30
C MET A 122 0.34 2.68 -4.08
N LEU A 123 0.69 2.40 -2.82
CA LEU A 123 1.85 1.57 -2.47
C LEU A 123 1.56 0.70 -1.24
N PHE A 124 2.21 -0.46 -1.17
CA PHE A 124 2.07 -1.40 -0.06
C PHE A 124 2.93 -1.01 1.14
N HIS A 125 2.46 -1.36 2.34
CA HIS A 125 3.20 -1.24 3.59
C HIS A 125 2.92 -2.44 4.50
N GLY A 126 3.98 -3.17 4.88
CA GLY A 126 3.92 -4.24 5.88
C GLY A 126 4.58 -3.80 7.18
N SER A 127 3.93 -4.07 8.30
CA SER A 127 4.43 -3.69 9.62
C SER A 127 3.76 -4.51 10.72
N PRO A 128 4.48 -4.86 11.81
CA PRO A 128 3.86 -5.46 13.00
C PRO A 128 2.99 -4.46 13.76
N PHE A 129 3.01 -3.17 13.39
CA PHE A 129 2.27 -2.09 14.06
C PHE A 129 1.07 -1.58 13.26
N ILE A 130 0.52 -2.37 12.33
CA ILE A 130 -0.62 -1.97 11.47
C ILE A 130 -1.81 -1.44 12.26
N ASN A 131 -2.15 -2.07 13.40
CA ASN A 131 -3.24 -1.58 14.26
C ASN A 131 -3.01 -0.15 14.75
N ALA A 132 -1.77 0.21 15.11
CA ALA A 132 -1.46 1.58 15.50
C ALA A 132 -1.59 2.53 14.30
N ILE A 133 -1.13 2.11 13.11
CA ILE A 133 -1.16 2.92 11.89
C ILE A 133 -2.59 3.24 11.47
N ILE A 134 -3.51 2.26 11.44
CA ILE A 134 -4.89 2.50 11.01
C ILE A 134 -5.66 3.41 11.99
N HIS A 135 -5.29 3.41 13.28
CA HIS A 135 -5.96 4.23 14.30
C HIS A 135 -5.35 5.63 14.50
N LYS A 136 -4.02 5.74 14.37
CA LYS A 136 -3.27 6.97 14.70
C LYS A 136 -2.60 7.62 13.49
N GLY A 137 -2.62 6.97 12.34
CA GLY A 137 -1.88 7.37 11.15
C GLY A 137 -0.43 6.91 11.18
N PHE A 138 0.26 7.14 10.06
CA PHE A 138 1.72 7.03 10.02
C PHE A 138 2.37 8.13 10.87
N ASP A 139 3.52 7.84 11.43
CA ASP A 139 4.25 8.73 12.34
C ASP A 139 5.75 8.47 12.20
N GLU A 140 6.46 9.44 11.64
CA GLU A 140 7.90 9.37 11.38
C GLU A 140 8.73 9.22 12.66
N ARG A 141 8.18 9.55 13.83
CA ARG A 141 8.87 9.34 15.12
C ARG A 141 9.07 7.86 15.44
N HIS A 142 8.32 6.97 14.78
CA HIS A 142 8.48 5.51 14.86
C HIS A 142 9.21 4.94 13.64
N ALA A 143 9.80 5.79 12.79
CA ALA A 143 10.52 5.35 11.61
C ALA A 143 11.72 4.46 11.98
N TYR A 144 11.97 3.46 11.14
CA TYR A 144 13.13 2.60 11.34
C TYR A 144 14.41 3.30 10.89
N ILE A 145 15.24 3.70 11.86
CA ILE A 145 16.51 4.41 11.63
C ILE A 145 17.50 3.56 10.80
N GLY A 146 17.39 2.23 10.89
CA GLY A 146 18.27 1.31 10.17
C GLY A 146 17.98 1.14 8.68
N GLY A 147 16.93 1.77 8.12
CA GLY A 147 16.58 1.67 6.69
C GLY A 147 17.66 2.22 5.75
N MET A 148 17.78 1.72 4.52
CA MET A 148 18.84 2.12 3.57
C MET A 148 18.85 3.64 3.27
N PHE A 149 17.71 4.28 3.43
CA PHE A 149 17.50 5.73 3.23
C PHE A 149 17.29 6.50 4.55
N GLY A 150 17.59 5.87 5.69
CA GLY A 150 17.50 6.45 7.02
C GLY A 150 16.11 6.39 7.66
N ALA A 151 15.82 7.35 8.54
CA ALA A 151 14.66 7.36 9.43
C ALA A 151 13.38 7.84 8.71
N GLY A 152 12.95 7.09 7.70
CA GLY A 152 11.71 7.35 6.97
C GLY A 152 10.67 6.25 7.10
N ILE A 153 9.50 6.49 6.53
CA ILE A 153 8.41 5.52 6.40
C ILE A 153 8.52 4.90 5.01
N TYR A 154 8.68 3.58 4.97
CA TYR A 154 8.99 2.82 3.75
C TYR A 154 7.74 2.20 3.15
N PHE A 155 7.63 2.26 1.82
CA PHE A 155 6.58 1.64 1.03
C PHE A 155 7.19 0.89 -0.15
N ALA A 156 6.46 -0.08 -0.67
CA ALA A 156 6.87 -0.86 -1.83
C ALA A 156 5.77 -0.89 -2.90
N GLU A 157 6.17 -0.88 -4.17
CA GLU A 157 5.27 -1.20 -5.28
C GLU A 157 5.01 -2.71 -5.39
N ASN A 158 5.90 -3.55 -4.84
CA ASN A 158 5.72 -4.99 -4.79
C ASN A 158 5.08 -5.42 -3.46
N SER A 159 3.92 -6.07 -3.53
CA SER A 159 3.24 -6.63 -2.35
C SER A 159 4.14 -7.60 -1.58
N SER A 160 4.88 -8.46 -2.29
CA SER A 160 5.76 -9.46 -1.67
C SER A 160 6.92 -8.84 -0.90
N LYS A 161 7.37 -7.63 -1.31
CA LYS A 161 8.38 -6.86 -0.58
C LYS A 161 7.83 -6.35 0.76
N SER A 162 6.61 -5.80 0.76
CA SER A 162 5.94 -5.42 2.02
C SER A 162 5.67 -6.60 2.93
N ASN A 163 5.33 -7.77 2.37
CA ASN A 163 5.14 -9.01 3.14
C ASN A 163 6.39 -9.41 3.97
N GLN A 164 7.61 -9.10 3.53
CA GLN A 164 8.84 -9.36 4.30
C GLN A 164 8.92 -8.59 5.63
N TYR A 165 8.06 -7.58 5.85
CA TYR A 165 8.08 -6.71 7.03
C TYR A 165 6.84 -6.88 7.93
N VAL A 166 5.89 -7.73 7.56
CA VAL A 166 4.65 -7.95 8.34
C VAL A 166 4.95 -8.40 9.77
N TYR A 167 5.97 -9.24 9.95
CA TYR A 167 6.41 -9.72 11.26
C TYR A 167 7.62 -8.97 11.83
N GLY A 168 7.95 -7.81 11.25
CA GLY A 168 9.14 -7.01 11.60
C GLY A 168 10.28 -7.15 10.60
N ILE A 169 11.41 -6.49 10.90
CA ILE A 169 12.57 -6.40 10.00
C ILE A 169 13.10 -7.80 9.69
N GLY A 170 13.29 -8.10 8.40
CA GLY A 170 13.75 -9.42 7.95
C GLY A 170 12.78 -10.56 8.28
N GLY A 171 11.49 -10.26 8.45
CA GLY A 171 10.46 -11.21 8.86
C GLY A 171 10.45 -11.54 10.36
N GLY A 172 11.32 -10.92 11.16
CA GLY A 172 11.43 -11.18 12.60
C GLY A 172 11.53 -12.68 12.93
N THR A 173 10.80 -13.10 13.95
CA THR A 173 10.67 -14.53 14.30
C THR A 173 9.49 -15.21 13.58
N GLY A 174 8.93 -14.61 12.53
CA GLY A 174 7.74 -15.12 11.85
C GLY A 174 6.46 -14.95 12.66
N CYS A 175 5.43 -15.73 12.31
CA CYS A 175 4.13 -15.61 12.95
C CYS A 175 4.21 -15.88 14.47
N PRO A 176 3.44 -15.16 15.32
CA PRO A 176 3.55 -15.29 16.77
C PRO A 176 3.32 -16.71 17.29
N THR A 177 2.38 -17.44 16.67
CA THR A 177 1.95 -18.78 17.08
C THR A 177 2.97 -19.86 16.78
N HIS A 178 3.47 -19.91 15.53
CA HIS A 178 4.32 -21.02 15.08
C HIS A 178 5.81 -20.66 14.99
N LYS A 179 6.16 -19.38 15.20
CA LYS A 179 7.51 -18.84 14.99
C LYS A 179 8.07 -19.14 13.59
N ASP A 180 7.19 -19.09 12.60
CA ASP A 180 7.49 -19.45 11.22
C ASP A 180 7.23 -18.26 10.28
N ARG A 181 8.28 -17.82 9.58
CA ARG A 181 8.25 -16.74 8.58
C ARG A 181 7.52 -17.14 7.30
N SER A 182 7.49 -18.44 6.99
CA SER A 182 6.78 -19.03 5.86
C SER A 182 5.46 -19.69 6.25
N CYS A 183 4.87 -19.29 7.39
CA CYS A 183 3.62 -19.88 7.84
C CYS A 183 2.48 -19.63 6.83
N TYR A 184 1.85 -20.73 6.40
CA TYR A 184 0.71 -20.76 5.47
C TYR A 184 -0.66 -20.77 6.20
N LEU A 185 -0.66 -20.88 7.54
CA LEU A 185 -1.88 -21.01 8.35
C LEU A 185 -2.31 -19.68 8.97
N CYS A 186 -1.39 -18.91 9.53
CA CYS A 186 -1.71 -17.66 10.20
C CYS A 186 -2.12 -16.57 9.21
N HIS A 187 -3.16 -15.83 9.57
CA HIS A 187 -3.55 -14.63 8.83
C HIS A 187 -2.50 -13.55 9.00
N ARG A 188 -2.13 -12.94 7.88
CA ARG A 188 -1.25 -11.79 7.76
C ARG A 188 -2.09 -10.56 7.45
N GLN A 189 -1.55 -9.39 7.77
CA GLN A 189 -2.13 -8.13 7.37
C GLN A 189 -1.08 -7.23 6.73
N MET A 190 -1.46 -6.55 5.66
CA MET A 190 -0.69 -5.44 5.07
C MET A 190 -1.61 -4.30 4.68
N LEU A 191 -1.04 -3.12 4.52
CA LEU A 191 -1.76 -1.93 4.07
C LEU A 191 -1.49 -1.66 2.60
N PHE A 192 -2.50 -1.15 1.90
CA PHE A 192 -2.35 -0.55 0.58
C PHE A 192 -2.76 0.92 0.68
N CYS A 193 -1.78 1.81 0.53
CA CYS A 193 -1.83 3.18 1.02
C CYS A 193 -1.80 4.18 -0.13
N ARG A 194 -2.48 5.32 0.03
CA ARG A 194 -2.19 6.51 -0.76
C ARG A 194 -0.93 7.16 -0.20
N VAL A 195 0.03 7.48 -1.06
CA VAL A 195 1.31 8.09 -0.68
C VAL A 195 1.58 9.27 -1.60
N THR A 196 1.65 10.46 -1.01
CA THR A 196 1.98 11.71 -1.71
C THR A 196 3.50 11.88 -1.78
N LEU A 197 4.07 11.71 -2.97
CA LEU A 197 5.52 11.70 -3.18
C LEU A 197 6.10 13.08 -3.53
N GLY A 198 5.27 13.99 -4.08
CA GLY A 198 5.74 15.27 -4.62
C GLY A 198 6.93 15.12 -5.58
N LYS A 199 7.86 16.06 -5.51
CA LYS A 199 9.19 15.93 -6.11
C LYS A 199 10.03 14.89 -5.36
N SER A 200 10.31 13.77 -6.01
CA SER A 200 11.09 12.65 -5.46
C SER A 200 12.57 12.76 -5.78
N PHE A 201 13.43 12.50 -4.80
CA PHE A 201 14.87 12.36 -4.98
C PHE A 201 15.21 10.91 -5.34
N LEU A 202 15.76 10.68 -6.52
CA LEU A 202 16.12 9.34 -6.99
C LEU A 202 17.48 8.92 -6.42
N GLN A 203 17.56 7.70 -5.89
CA GLN A 203 18.79 7.16 -5.33
C GLN A 203 18.98 5.69 -5.69
N PHE A 204 20.22 5.28 -5.92
CA PHE A 204 20.59 3.90 -6.31
C PHE A 204 21.42 3.16 -5.25
N SER A 205 21.96 3.89 -4.27
CA SER A 205 22.78 3.39 -3.17
C SER A 205 22.25 3.85 -1.80
N ALA A 206 22.63 3.16 -0.73
CA ALA A 206 22.20 3.53 0.61
C ALA A 206 22.71 4.95 0.97
N MET A 207 21.81 5.79 1.48
CA MET A 207 22.11 7.16 1.92
C MET A 207 21.22 7.47 3.11
N LYS A 208 21.78 7.48 4.32
CA LYS A 208 21.02 7.70 5.55
C LYS A 208 20.54 9.15 5.63
N MET A 209 19.24 9.35 5.74
CA MET A 209 18.60 10.67 5.87
C MET A 209 17.62 10.67 7.05
N ALA A 210 17.47 11.81 7.72
CA ALA A 210 16.44 12.02 8.75
C ALA A 210 15.20 12.75 8.20
N HIS A 211 15.37 13.44 7.07
CA HIS A 211 14.34 14.23 6.41
C HIS A 211 14.49 14.09 4.88
N ALA A 212 13.48 14.52 4.13
CA ALA A 212 13.60 14.60 2.68
C ALA A 212 14.76 15.56 2.30
N PRO A 213 15.52 15.27 1.22
CA PRO A 213 16.56 16.18 0.73
C PRO A 213 16.01 17.59 0.42
N PRO A 214 16.84 18.64 0.47
CA PRO A 214 16.41 20.00 0.14
C PRO A 214 15.68 20.07 -1.21
N GLY A 215 14.51 20.72 -1.22
CA GLY A 215 13.66 20.85 -2.41
C GLY A 215 12.99 19.56 -2.88
N HIS A 216 12.96 18.52 -2.05
CA HIS A 216 12.28 17.25 -2.33
C HIS A 216 11.34 16.88 -1.18
N HIS A 217 10.39 15.98 -1.47
CA HIS A 217 9.35 15.57 -0.52
C HIS A 217 9.40 14.07 -0.21
N SER A 218 10.10 13.30 -1.03
CA SER A 218 10.27 11.85 -0.87
C SER A 218 11.58 11.39 -1.50
N VAL A 219 11.97 10.15 -1.20
CA VAL A 219 13.10 9.45 -1.83
C VAL A 219 12.59 8.20 -2.51
N ILE A 220 13.08 7.92 -3.71
CA ILE A 220 12.82 6.66 -4.42
C ILE A 220 14.14 5.92 -4.58
N GLY A 221 14.28 4.81 -3.85
CA GLY A 221 15.35 3.86 -4.04
C GLY A 221 15.07 3.02 -5.28
N ARG A 222 15.89 3.14 -6.33
CA ARG A 222 15.76 2.35 -7.54
C ARG A 222 16.57 1.04 -7.45
N PRO A 223 16.11 -0.03 -8.11
CA PRO A 223 16.88 -1.26 -8.23
C PRO A 223 18.26 -1.03 -8.84
N SER A 224 19.26 -1.76 -8.35
CA SER A 224 20.62 -1.77 -8.88
C SER A 224 21.28 -3.13 -8.66
N VAL A 225 22.29 -3.46 -9.48
CA VAL A 225 22.95 -4.79 -9.48
C VAL A 225 23.44 -5.17 -8.09
N ASN A 226 24.09 -4.24 -7.39
CA ASN A 226 24.66 -4.44 -6.04
C ASN A 226 23.84 -3.76 -4.93
N GLY A 227 22.63 -3.27 -5.23
CA GLY A 227 21.77 -2.59 -4.28
C GLY A 227 20.40 -3.25 -4.19
N LEU A 228 19.36 -2.43 -4.20
CA LEU A 228 17.98 -2.89 -4.10
C LEU A 228 17.63 -3.85 -5.24
N ALA A 229 16.89 -4.91 -4.92
CA ALA A 229 16.27 -5.78 -5.93
C ALA A 229 15.01 -5.14 -6.53
N TYR A 230 14.25 -4.40 -5.70
CA TYR A 230 12.96 -3.80 -6.02
C TYR A 230 12.90 -2.37 -5.52
N ALA A 231 12.08 -1.53 -6.14
CA ALA A 231 11.99 -0.13 -5.76
C ALA A 231 11.39 0.04 -4.34
N GLU A 232 11.92 1.01 -3.60
CA GLU A 232 11.40 1.43 -2.31
C GLU A 232 11.10 2.93 -2.33
N TYR A 233 9.98 3.31 -1.72
CA TYR A 233 9.50 4.69 -1.67
C TYR A 233 9.52 5.13 -0.22
N VAL A 234 10.15 6.27 0.06
CA VAL A 234 10.37 6.75 1.42
C VAL A 234 9.85 8.17 1.57
N ILE A 235 8.97 8.37 2.54
CA ILE A 235 8.51 9.68 3.02
C ILE A 235 9.02 9.91 4.44
N TYR A 236 9.14 11.17 4.83
CA TYR A 236 9.70 11.56 6.14
C TYR A 236 8.70 12.31 7.02
N ARG A 237 7.42 12.29 6.63
CA ARG A 237 6.30 12.88 7.37
C ARG A 237 5.11 11.95 7.29
N GLY A 238 4.51 11.61 8.43
CA GLY A 238 3.37 10.71 8.50
C GLY A 238 2.18 11.15 7.66
N GLU A 239 1.86 12.44 7.65
CA GLU A 239 0.75 13.01 6.87
C GLU A 239 0.90 12.90 5.35
N GLN A 240 2.05 12.48 4.81
CA GLN A 240 2.19 12.19 3.38
C GLN A 240 1.57 10.84 2.97
N ALA A 241 1.08 10.02 3.91
CA ALA A 241 0.43 8.75 3.61
C ALA A 241 -0.90 8.58 4.34
N TYR A 242 -1.85 7.94 3.65
CA TYR A 242 -3.13 7.51 4.21
C TYR A 242 -3.30 5.99 4.02
N PRO A 243 -3.55 5.23 5.10
CA PRO A 243 -3.72 3.78 5.00
C PRO A 243 -5.10 3.45 4.43
N GLU A 244 -5.28 3.53 3.10
CA GLU A 244 -6.60 3.42 2.43
C GLU A 244 -7.27 2.05 2.64
N TYR A 245 -6.50 0.96 2.50
CA TYR A 245 -7.01 -0.40 2.63
C TYR A 245 -6.19 -1.23 3.61
N LEU A 246 -6.88 -2.03 4.41
CA LEU A 246 -6.34 -3.11 5.22
C LEU A 246 -6.67 -4.45 4.56
N ILE A 247 -5.63 -5.19 4.19
CA ILE A 247 -5.75 -6.47 3.49
C ILE A 247 -5.38 -7.58 4.47
N THR A 248 -6.30 -8.51 4.70
CA THR A 248 -6.07 -9.73 5.50
C THR A 248 -5.95 -10.92 4.57
N TYR A 249 -4.86 -11.67 4.68
CA TYR A 249 -4.50 -12.71 3.71
C TYR A 249 -3.66 -13.84 4.32
N GLN A 250 -3.46 -14.92 3.58
CA GLN A 250 -2.42 -15.92 3.81
C GLN A 250 -1.51 -16.00 2.58
N ILE A 251 -0.26 -16.43 2.77
CA ILE A 251 0.57 -16.88 1.64
C ILE A 251 0.17 -18.31 1.29
N LEU A 252 0.17 -18.66 0.00
CA LEU A 252 -0.12 -20.03 -0.45
C LEU A 252 1.17 -20.81 -0.70
N LYS A 253 1.21 -22.04 -0.18
CA LYS A 253 2.31 -22.96 -0.44
C LYS A 253 2.33 -23.30 -1.94
N PRO A 254 3.48 -23.17 -2.64
CA PRO A 254 3.58 -23.61 -4.02
C PRO A 254 3.25 -25.10 -4.15
N GLU A 255 2.57 -25.48 -5.23
CA GLU A 255 2.38 -26.89 -5.55
C GLU A 255 3.73 -27.55 -5.81
N SER A 256 3.99 -28.70 -5.17
CA SER A 256 5.18 -29.50 -5.48
C SER A 256 4.96 -30.17 -6.84
N THR A 257 5.82 -29.88 -7.82
CA THR A 257 5.92 -30.70 -9.03
C THR A 257 6.24 -32.14 -8.61
N PRO A 258 5.41 -33.14 -8.94
CA PRO A 258 5.78 -34.52 -8.67
C PRO A 258 7.06 -34.85 -9.45
N SER A 259 8.09 -35.30 -8.74
CA SER A 259 9.30 -35.83 -9.35
C SER A 259 8.93 -37.02 -10.23
N PRO A 260 9.40 -37.13 -11.49
CA PRO A 260 9.19 -38.33 -12.27
C PRO A 260 9.80 -39.51 -11.51
N THR A 261 8.94 -40.47 -11.13
CA THR A 261 9.35 -41.73 -10.54
C THR A 261 10.39 -42.38 -11.44
N ALA A 262 11.61 -42.56 -10.93
CA ALA A 262 12.63 -43.37 -11.58
C ALA A 262 12.01 -44.74 -11.88
N GLY A 263 11.82 -45.04 -13.16
CA GLY A 263 11.33 -46.33 -13.62
C GLY A 263 12.25 -47.43 -13.10
N ALA A 264 11.68 -48.38 -12.38
CA ALA A 264 12.37 -49.60 -12.02
C ALA A 264 12.78 -50.33 -13.30
N GLU A 265 14.09 -50.42 -13.56
CA GLU A 265 14.66 -51.31 -14.55
C GLU A 265 14.24 -52.75 -14.21
N GLN A 266 13.39 -53.32 -15.06
CA GLN A 266 13.13 -54.76 -15.08
C GLN A 266 14.40 -55.47 -15.54
N LYS A 267 14.99 -56.24 -14.62
CA LYS A 267 15.89 -57.33 -14.98
C LYS A 267 15.12 -58.37 -15.77
N THR A 268 15.56 -58.61 -17.00
CA THR A 268 15.45 -59.89 -17.71
C THR A 268 16.79 -60.18 -18.36
#